data_AF-A0A7J2WQ86-F1
#
_entry.id   AF-A0A7J2WQ86-F1
#
_cell.length_a   1.000
_cell.length_b   1.000
_cell.length_c   1.000
_cell.angle_alpha   90.00
_cell.angle_beta   90.00
_cell.angle_gamma   90.00
#
_symmetry.space_group_name_H-M   'P 1'
#
loop_
_entity.id
_entity.type
_entity.pdbx_description
1 polymer ?
#
loop_
_entity_poly.entity_id
_entity_poly.type
_entity_poly.pdbx_seq_one_letter_code
_entity_poly.pdbx_strand_id
1 'polypeptide(L)'
;MPIEFKLSGDRVQLLEFTIKKEVLEPSDLLLMRPPSVDPSKPLIMSGRGPHWLYQFLVHNYHFCRILATFEPRIGRGVIVESPSPREIGMSIDTEGKIEEQRVGAEGDLYLDILKFSDFQLAYVKLEGSFAEPLKMREVGWEKLRDSVDQEKPIIFHGMAPIWLGARIAAVLSNISCWYAVYDPRIGGAVVTARHSPEAPNIGSVVRLELKIV
;
A
#
# COMPACT_ATOMS: atom_id res chain seq x y z
N MET A 1 22.48 -1.23 -6.49
CA MET A 1 21.11 -0.82 -6.11
C MET A 1 20.49 -1.90 -5.25
N PRO A 2 19.78 -1.57 -4.17
CA PRO A 2 19.19 -2.56 -3.25
C PRO A 2 18.03 -3.35 -3.87
N ILE A 3 17.39 -2.77 -4.90
CA ILE A 3 16.30 -3.36 -5.66
C ILE A 3 16.60 -3.24 -7.15
N GLU A 4 16.27 -4.29 -7.90
CA GLU A 4 16.17 -4.27 -9.36
C GLU A 4 14.70 -4.19 -9.76
N PHE A 5 14.39 -3.30 -10.70
CA PHE A 5 13.05 -3.17 -11.29
C PHE A 5 13.08 -3.66 -12.74
N LYS A 6 12.02 -4.32 -13.16
CA LYS A 6 11.75 -4.70 -14.54
C LYS A 6 10.34 -4.29 -14.90
N LEU A 7 10.23 -3.39 -15.87
CA LEU A 7 8.96 -2.94 -16.42
C LEU A 7 8.72 -3.68 -17.75
N SER A 8 7.51 -4.19 -17.94
CA SER A 8 7.13 -4.92 -19.15
C SER A 8 5.63 -4.79 -19.42
N GLY A 9 5.17 -5.32 -20.56
CA GLY A 9 3.77 -5.27 -20.97
C GLY A 9 3.43 -4.01 -21.77
N ASP A 10 2.39 -4.12 -22.61
CA ASP A 10 1.93 -3.03 -23.47
C ASP A 10 0.56 -2.51 -23.05
N ARG A 11 -0.47 -3.36 -23.00
CA ARG A 11 -1.83 -2.95 -22.57
C ARG A 11 -1.91 -2.65 -21.08
N VAL A 12 -1.29 -3.52 -20.29
CA VAL A 12 -1.11 -3.38 -18.86
C VAL A 12 0.38 -3.47 -18.58
N GLN A 13 0.87 -2.53 -17.78
CA GLN A 13 2.27 -2.52 -17.37
C GLN A 13 2.45 -3.42 -16.16
N LEU A 14 3.41 -4.33 -16.22
CA LEU A 14 3.84 -5.14 -15.10
C LEU A 14 5.17 -4.59 -14.59
N LEU A 15 5.15 -4.06 -13.37
CA LEU A 15 6.34 -3.67 -12.62
C LEU A 15 6.75 -4.80 -11.69
N GLU A 16 7.75 -5.56 -12.09
CA GLU A 16 8.39 -6.57 -11.25
C GLU A 16 9.54 -5.93 -10.47
N PHE A 17 9.66 -6.25 -9.18
CA PHE A 17 10.81 -5.85 -8.37
C PHE A 17 11.44 -7.04 -7.65
N THR A 18 12.77 -7.03 -7.56
CA THR A 18 13.56 -8.05 -6.85
C THR A 18 14.54 -7.37 -5.90
N ILE A 19 14.49 -7.76 -4.63
CA ILE A 19 15.46 -7.34 -3.61
C ILE A 19 16.80 -8.05 -3.90
N LYS A 20 17.89 -7.29 -4.06
CA LYS A 20 19.23 -7.80 -4.39
C LYS A 20 20.16 -7.97 -3.18
N LYS A 21 19.78 -7.41 -2.03
CA LYS A 21 20.45 -7.60 -0.74
C LYS A 21 19.83 -8.80 -0.01
N GLU A 22 20.56 -9.38 0.94
CA GLU A 22 20.01 -10.39 1.85
C GLU A 22 18.89 -9.79 2.72
N VAL A 23 19.12 -8.58 3.24
CA VAL A 23 18.15 -7.82 4.03
C VAL A 23 18.00 -6.43 3.41
N LEU A 24 16.75 -6.07 3.11
CA LEU A 24 16.38 -4.72 2.69
C LEU A 24 16.15 -3.87 3.93
N GLU A 25 16.85 -2.74 4.02
CA GLU A 25 16.78 -1.83 5.16
C GLU A 25 15.88 -0.62 4.82
N PRO A 26 15.20 0.00 5.79
CA PRO A 26 14.38 1.20 5.53
C PRO A 26 15.12 2.33 4.82
N SER A 27 16.38 2.58 5.18
CA SER A 27 17.23 3.61 4.56
C SER A 27 17.51 3.35 3.08
N ASP A 28 17.37 2.11 2.61
CA ASP A 28 17.52 1.75 1.20
C ASP A 28 16.47 2.45 0.32
N LEU A 29 15.29 2.85 0.87
CA LEU A 29 14.25 3.58 0.13
C LEU A 29 14.79 4.87 -0.52
N LEU A 30 15.74 5.56 0.11
CA LEU A 30 16.36 6.79 -0.42
C LEU A 30 17.19 6.55 -1.69
N LEU A 31 17.71 5.33 -1.83
CA LEU A 31 18.52 4.91 -2.98
C LEU A 31 17.65 4.40 -4.14
N MET A 32 16.36 4.19 -3.91
CA MET A 32 15.47 3.66 -4.93
C MET A 32 15.17 4.73 -5.97
N ARG A 33 15.11 4.26 -7.22
CA ARG A 33 14.69 5.04 -8.38
C ARG A 33 13.65 4.19 -9.12
N PRO A 34 12.37 4.21 -8.69
CA PRO A 34 11.32 3.50 -9.39
C PRO A 34 11.26 3.98 -10.86
N PRO A 35 11.12 3.08 -11.85
CA PRO A 35 11.11 3.46 -13.25
C PRO A 35 9.88 4.31 -13.59
N SER A 36 10.01 5.19 -14.58
CA SER A 36 8.86 5.90 -15.17
C SER A 36 7.88 4.92 -15.80
N VAL A 37 6.59 5.22 -15.68
CA VAL A 37 5.46 4.43 -16.17
C VAL A 37 4.57 5.33 -17.04
N ASP A 38 3.83 4.77 -18.00
CA ASP A 38 2.77 5.52 -18.67
C ASP A 38 1.53 5.56 -17.76
N PRO A 39 1.15 6.74 -17.22
CA PRO A 39 0.06 6.86 -16.26
C PRO A 39 -1.31 6.58 -16.87
N SER A 40 -1.44 6.60 -18.20
CA SER A 40 -2.71 6.31 -18.88
C SER A 40 -3.05 4.83 -18.91
N LYS A 41 -2.07 3.96 -18.62
CA LYS A 41 -2.21 2.49 -18.64
C LYS A 41 -2.34 1.94 -17.21
N PRO A 42 -3.03 0.80 -17.03
CA PRO A 42 -3.00 0.07 -15.76
C PRO A 42 -1.60 -0.40 -15.39
N LEU A 43 -1.27 -0.36 -14.10
CA LEU A 43 -0.02 -0.85 -13.54
C LEU A 43 -0.28 -1.97 -12.52
N ILE A 44 0.34 -3.14 -12.73
CA ILE A 44 0.40 -4.22 -11.76
C ILE A 44 1.79 -4.23 -11.13
N MET A 45 1.88 -4.09 -9.81
CA MET A 45 3.12 -4.26 -9.05
C MET A 45 3.26 -5.70 -8.56
N SER A 46 4.42 -6.31 -8.79
CA SER A 46 4.72 -7.68 -8.40
C SER A 46 6.13 -7.79 -7.81
N GLY A 47 6.28 -8.58 -6.77
CA GLY A 47 7.57 -8.79 -6.11
C GLY A 47 7.38 -9.44 -4.75
N ARG A 48 8.49 -9.76 -4.09
CA ARG A 48 8.46 -10.15 -2.67
C ARG A 48 9.13 -9.05 -1.88
N GLY A 49 8.40 -8.48 -0.93
CA GLY A 49 8.90 -7.37 -0.15
C GLY A 49 8.03 -7.08 1.06
N PRO A 50 8.57 -6.29 2.01
CA PRO A 50 7.80 -5.83 3.16
C PRO A 50 6.72 -4.84 2.73
N HIS A 51 5.71 -4.66 3.58
CA HIS A 51 4.63 -3.69 3.35
C HIS A 51 5.20 -2.32 2.99
N TRP A 52 6.11 -1.78 3.80
CA TRP A 52 6.63 -0.42 3.61
C TRP A 52 7.25 -0.19 2.23
N LEU A 53 7.80 -1.22 1.58
CA LEU A 53 8.27 -1.12 0.19
C LEU A 53 7.09 -0.96 -0.77
N TYR A 54 6.06 -1.79 -0.62
CA TYR A 54 4.84 -1.65 -1.41
C TYR A 54 4.18 -0.28 -1.21
N GLN A 55 4.06 0.21 0.03
CA GLN A 55 3.47 1.52 0.26
C GLN A 55 4.30 2.68 -0.31
N PHE A 56 5.64 2.59 -0.25
CA PHE A 56 6.52 3.52 -0.96
C PHE A 56 6.24 3.50 -2.47
N LEU A 57 6.16 2.33 -3.10
CA LEU A 57 5.87 2.22 -4.53
C LEU A 57 4.46 2.71 -4.88
N VAL A 58 3.45 2.40 -4.06
CA VAL A 58 2.08 2.91 -4.22
C VAL A 58 2.08 4.43 -4.23
N HIS A 59 2.75 5.08 -3.28
CA HIS A 59 2.86 6.54 -3.26
C HIS A 59 3.59 7.10 -4.50
N ASN A 60 4.51 6.34 -5.10
CA ASN A 60 5.14 6.74 -6.36
C ASN A 60 4.27 6.49 -7.61
N TYR A 61 3.19 5.73 -7.51
CA TYR A 61 2.39 5.29 -8.67
C TYR A 61 0.88 5.44 -8.52
N HIS A 62 0.37 6.03 -7.44
CA HIS A 62 -1.07 6.19 -7.21
C HIS A 62 -1.76 7.07 -8.27
N PHE A 63 -0.99 7.81 -9.08
CA PHE A 63 -1.49 8.60 -10.20
C PHE A 63 -1.82 7.77 -11.45
N CYS A 64 -1.42 6.48 -11.49
CA CYS A 64 -1.75 5.61 -12.62
C CYS A 64 -3.27 5.43 -12.72
N ARG A 65 -3.78 5.34 -13.94
CA ARG A 65 -5.22 5.14 -14.20
C ARG A 65 -5.79 3.97 -13.41
N ILE A 66 -5.09 2.84 -13.34
CA ILE A 66 -5.44 1.73 -12.45
C ILE A 66 -4.14 1.28 -11.80
N LEU A 67 -4.15 1.12 -10.48
CA LEU A 67 -3.06 0.51 -9.73
C LEU A 67 -3.53 -0.80 -9.15
N ALA A 68 -2.73 -1.85 -9.32
CA ALA A 68 -2.99 -3.17 -8.80
C ALA A 68 -1.73 -3.78 -8.17
N THR A 69 -1.93 -4.69 -7.22
CA THR A 69 -0.86 -5.52 -6.66
C THR A 69 -1.09 -6.98 -7.02
N PHE A 70 -0.07 -7.68 -7.50
CA PHE A 70 -0.18 -9.08 -7.87
C PHE A 70 -0.52 -9.97 -6.67
N GLU A 71 -1.56 -10.80 -6.80
CA GLU A 71 -1.96 -11.81 -5.82
C GLU A 71 -1.68 -13.21 -6.39
N PRO A 72 -0.62 -13.90 -5.91
CA PRO A 72 -0.22 -15.21 -6.42
C PRO A 72 -1.32 -16.27 -6.37
N ARG A 73 -2.25 -16.20 -5.41
CA ARG A 73 -3.32 -17.20 -5.24
C ARG A 73 -4.31 -17.22 -6.41
N ILE A 74 -4.48 -16.10 -7.10
CA ILE A 74 -5.36 -15.96 -8.27
C ILE A 74 -4.60 -15.69 -9.57
N GLY A 75 -3.26 -15.54 -9.50
CA GLY A 75 -2.41 -15.31 -10.67
C GLY A 75 -2.70 -14.00 -11.41
N ARG A 76 -3.28 -13.01 -10.73
CA ARG A 76 -3.74 -11.74 -11.31
C ARG A 76 -3.42 -10.56 -10.40
N GLY A 77 -3.47 -9.34 -10.94
CA GLY A 77 -3.41 -8.12 -10.14
C GLY A 77 -4.73 -7.87 -9.43
N VAL A 78 -4.70 -7.55 -8.14
CA VAL A 78 -5.87 -7.04 -7.39
C VAL A 78 -5.86 -5.52 -7.49
N ILE A 79 -6.94 -4.92 -7.98
CA ILE A 79 -7.09 -3.48 -8.16
C ILE A 79 -7.25 -2.79 -6.80
N VAL A 80 -6.37 -1.82 -6.53
CA VAL A 80 -6.32 -1.03 -5.28
C VAL A 80 -6.58 0.46 -5.52
N GLU A 81 -6.47 0.94 -6.76
CA GLU A 81 -6.85 2.30 -7.14
C GLU A 81 -7.46 2.25 -8.54
N SER A 82 -8.59 2.95 -8.73
CA SER A 82 -9.27 3.09 -10.01
C SER A 82 -10.23 4.29 -9.99
N PRO A 83 -10.41 5.00 -11.12
CA PRO A 83 -11.47 5.97 -11.34
C PRO A 83 -12.88 5.42 -11.10
N SER A 84 -13.06 4.10 -11.21
CA SER A 84 -14.31 3.41 -10.92
C SER A 84 -14.20 2.71 -9.57
N PRO A 85 -14.91 3.18 -8.51
CA PRO A 85 -14.93 2.51 -7.22
C PRO A 85 -15.42 1.05 -7.29
N ARG A 86 -16.19 0.70 -8.33
CA ARG A 86 -16.66 -0.68 -8.57
C ARG A 86 -15.52 -1.62 -8.97
N GLU A 87 -14.40 -1.11 -9.47
CA GLU A 87 -13.25 -1.94 -9.84
C GLU A 87 -12.36 -2.29 -8.64
N ILE A 88 -12.47 -1.56 -7.53
CA ILE A 88 -11.70 -1.84 -6.32
C ILE A 88 -11.98 -3.27 -5.84
N GLY A 89 -10.90 -4.03 -5.61
CA GLY A 89 -10.96 -5.44 -5.22
C GLY A 89 -11.21 -6.42 -6.37
N MET A 90 -11.49 -5.95 -7.60
CA MET A 90 -11.52 -6.83 -8.77
C MET A 90 -10.11 -7.26 -9.16
N SER A 91 -10.02 -8.29 -9.99
CA SER A 91 -8.78 -8.72 -10.61
C SER A 91 -8.58 -8.07 -11.98
N ILE A 92 -7.33 -7.89 -12.39
CA ILE A 92 -6.90 -7.48 -13.73
C ILE A 92 -5.74 -8.38 -14.18
N ASP A 93 -5.78 -8.85 -15.43
CA ASP A 93 -4.66 -9.57 -16.06
C ASP A 93 -3.81 -8.67 -16.96
N THR A 94 -2.74 -9.22 -17.52
CA THR A 94 -1.79 -8.49 -18.40
C THR A 94 -2.41 -8.06 -19.74
N GLU A 95 -3.56 -8.62 -20.12
CA GLU A 95 -4.30 -8.23 -21.33
C GLU A 95 -5.33 -7.13 -21.06
N GLY A 96 -5.49 -6.74 -19.78
CA GLY A 96 -6.43 -5.70 -19.35
C GLY A 96 -7.83 -6.21 -19.03
N LYS A 97 -8.04 -7.54 -18.95
CA LYS A 97 -9.34 -8.11 -18.61
C LYS A 97 -9.59 -7.94 -17.11
N ILE A 98 -10.60 -7.15 -16.78
CA ILE A 98 -11.06 -6.94 -15.40
C ILE A 98 -12.22 -7.90 -15.10
N GLU A 99 -12.13 -8.65 -14.01
CA GLU A 99 -13.18 -9.58 -13.57
C GLU A 99 -13.18 -9.76 -12.06
N GLU A 100 -14.33 -10.10 -11.50
CA GLU A 100 -14.40 -10.53 -10.10
C GLU A 100 -13.73 -11.90 -9.96
N GLN A 101 -12.87 -12.03 -8.96
CA GLN A 101 -12.26 -13.29 -8.58
C GLN A 101 -12.35 -13.48 -7.08
N ARG A 102 -12.39 -14.75 -6.67
CA ARG A 102 -12.40 -15.15 -5.27
C ARG A 102 -11.07 -15.78 -4.92
N VAL A 103 -10.51 -15.38 -3.78
CA VAL A 103 -9.32 -16.01 -3.20
C VAL A 103 -9.70 -17.19 -2.29
N GLY A 104 -10.99 -17.42 -2.04
CA GLY A 104 -11.51 -18.49 -1.20
C GLY A 104 -11.44 -18.18 0.30
N ALA A 105 -11.64 -16.91 0.66
CA ALA A 105 -11.55 -16.43 2.04
C ALA A 105 -12.91 -15.95 2.56
N GLU A 106 -13.12 -16.02 3.88
CA GLU A 106 -14.38 -15.61 4.52
C GLU A 106 -14.18 -14.55 5.60
N GLY A 107 -12.95 -14.11 5.84
CA GLY A 107 -12.67 -13.13 6.88
C GLY A 107 -13.17 -11.74 6.57
N ASP A 108 -13.47 -10.99 7.63
CA ASP A 108 -13.94 -9.62 7.57
C ASP A 108 -12.79 -8.62 7.76
N LEU A 109 -12.99 -7.43 7.19
CA LEU A 109 -12.06 -6.31 7.26
C LEU A 109 -12.57 -5.26 8.24
N TYR A 110 -11.80 -4.97 9.29
CA TYR A 110 -11.97 -3.78 10.10
C TYR A 110 -10.84 -2.79 9.82
N LEU A 111 -11.19 -1.55 9.54
CA LEU A 111 -10.27 -0.44 9.33
C LEU A 111 -10.82 0.81 10.01
N ASP A 112 -9.96 1.49 10.77
CA ASP A 112 -10.33 2.73 11.47
C ASP A 112 -9.13 3.69 11.61
N ILE A 113 -9.41 4.96 11.88
CA ILE A 113 -8.40 5.98 12.21
C ILE A 113 -8.43 6.25 13.72
N LEU A 114 -7.44 5.70 14.42
CA LEU A 114 -7.27 5.96 15.86
C LEU A 114 -6.44 7.22 16.06
N LYS A 115 -6.95 8.19 16.81
CA LYS A 115 -6.29 9.50 17.00
C LYS A 115 -5.51 9.54 18.31
N PHE A 116 -4.25 9.93 18.23
CA PHE A 116 -3.37 10.17 19.37
C PHE A 116 -2.97 11.66 19.43
N SER A 117 -2.25 12.04 20.50
CA SER A 117 -1.74 13.41 20.66
C SER A 117 -0.91 13.83 19.44
N ASP A 118 0.04 12.99 19.03
CA ASP A 118 1.10 13.39 18.09
C ASP A 118 1.02 12.67 16.72
N PHE A 119 0.14 11.68 16.59
CA PHE A 119 -0.04 10.92 15.35
C PHE A 119 -1.44 10.30 15.27
N GLN A 120 -1.72 9.66 14.15
CA GLN A 120 -2.93 8.87 13.91
C GLN A 120 -2.53 7.48 13.43
N LEU A 121 -3.27 6.44 13.83
CA LEU A 121 -3.09 5.09 13.31
C LEU A 121 -4.17 4.77 12.28
N ALA A 122 -3.75 4.37 11.08
CA ALA A 122 -4.60 3.58 10.20
C ALA A 122 -4.55 2.13 10.71
N TYR A 123 -5.46 1.80 11.62
CA TYR A 123 -5.49 0.52 12.31
C TYR A 123 -6.33 -0.48 11.51
N VAL A 124 -5.70 -1.60 11.16
CA VAL A 124 -6.37 -2.72 10.48
C VAL A 124 -6.42 -3.94 11.39
N LYS A 125 -7.59 -4.57 11.41
CA LYS A 125 -7.78 -5.89 11.97
C LYS A 125 -8.48 -6.78 10.94
N LEU A 126 -7.92 -7.97 10.72
CA LEU A 126 -8.55 -9.05 9.98
C LEU A 126 -9.20 -9.99 10.98
N GLU A 127 -10.49 -10.27 10.81
CA GLU A 127 -11.16 -11.33 11.55
C GLU A 127 -11.17 -12.58 10.68
N GLY A 128 -10.45 -13.62 11.11
CA GLY A 128 -10.17 -14.81 10.29
C GLY A 128 -8.74 -14.83 9.74
N SER A 129 -8.42 -15.83 8.93
CA SER A 129 -7.06 -16.03 8.39
C SER A 129 -6.75 -15.14 7.19
N PHE A 130 -7.77 -14.74 6.44
CA PHE A 130 -7.67 -13.91 5.24
C PHE A 130 -9.05 -13.34 4.88
N ALA A 131 -9.09 -12.33 4.00
CA ALA A 131 -10.31 -11.73 3.51
C ALA A 131 -10.35 -11.72 1.97
N GLU A 132 -11.54 -11.62 1.40
CA GLU A 132 -11.71 -11.42 -0.04
C GLU A 132 -11.33 -9.97 -0.43
N PRO A 133 -10.58 -9.73 -1.51
CA PRO A 133 -10.26 -8.38 -1.97
C PRO A 133 -11.49 -7.49 -2.19
N LEU A 134 -12.61 -8.08 -2.62
CA LEU A 134 -13.88 -7.38 -2.84
C LEU A 134 -14.43 -6.72 -1.57
N LYS A 135 -14.04 -7.19 -0.37
CA LYS A 135 -14.40 -6.56 0.92
C LYS A 135 -13.90 -5.12 1.02
N MET A 136 -12.87 -4.73 0.26
CA MET A 136 -12.45 -3.32 0.22
C MET A 136 -13.55 -2.37 -0.26
N ARG A 137 -14.55 -2.84 -1.01
CA ARG A 137 -15.69 -2.01 -1.45
C ARG A 137 -16.64 -1.67 -0.30
N GLU A 138 -16.64 -2.47 0.76
CA GLU A 138 -17.49 -2.28 1.94
C GLU A 138 -16.91 -1.20 2.88
N VAL A 139 -15.63 -0.86 2.71
CA VAL A 139 -14.96 0.19 3.49
C VAL A 139 -15.42 1.56 3.02
N GLY A 140 -15.89 2.38 3.98
CA GLY A 140 -16.23 3.79 3.76
C GLY A 140 -14.99 4.67 3.58
N TRP A 141 -14.27 4.53 2.46
CA TRP A 141 -12.99 5.22 2.20
C TRP A 141 -13.09 6.75 2.28
N GLU A 142 -14.16 7.34 1.78
CA GLU A 142 -14.37 8.81 1.84
C GLU A 142 -14.49 9.28 3.28
N LYS A 143 -15.38 8.65 4.06
CA LYS A 143 -15.54 8.93 5.49
C LYS A 143 -14.22 8.78 6.26
N LEU A 144 -13.45 7.75 5.91
CA LEU A 144 -12.16 7.49 6.55
C LEU A 144 -11.15 8.59 6.22
N ARG A 145 -11.06 8.98 4.94
CA ARG A 145 -10.25 10.11 4.47
C ARG A 145 -10.63 11.42 5.15
N ASP A 146 -11.92 11.72 5.24
CA ASP A 146 -12.41 12.96 5.84
C ASP A 146 -12.20 13.02 7.35
N SER A 147 -11.98 11.87 7.99
CA SER A 147 -11.70 11.80 9.43
C SER A 147 -10.26 12.14 9.80
N VAL A 148 -9.34 12.15 8.83
CA VAL A 148 -7.90 12.39 9.03
C VAL A 148 -7.62 13.85 9.39
N ASP A 149 -6.85 14.05 10.46
CA ASP A 149 -6.16 15.30 10.74
C ASP A 149 -4.92 15.43 9.84
N GLN A 150 -4.93 16.37 8.89
CA GLN A 150 -3.88 16.50 7.87
C GLN A 150 -2.53 16.98 8.44
N GLU A 151 -2.56 17.70 9.56
CA GLU A 151 -1.36 18.22 10.22
C GLU A 151 -0.61 17.12 10.98
N LYS A 152 -1.28 15.99 11.27
CA LYS A 152 -0.70 14.86 12.00
C LYS A 152 -0.36 13.71 11.09
N PRO A 153 0.75 13.00 11.37
CA PRO A 153 1.13 11.86 10.56
C PRO A 153 0.19 10.68 10.73
N ILE A 154 0.10 9.87 9.67
CA ILE A 154 -0.61 8.59 9.69
C ILE A 154 0.42 7.46 9.73
N ILE A 155 0.17 6.50 10.59
CA ILE A 155 0.96 5.28 10.69
C ILE A 155 0.04 4.10 10.43
N PHE A 156 0.30 3.37 9.36
CA PHE A 156 -0.38 2.10 9.09
C PHE A 156 0.10 1.03 10.06
N HIS A 157 -0.83 0.43 10.78
CA HIS A 157 -0.57 -0.60 11.78
C HIS A 157 -1.63 -1.71 11.68
N GLY A 158 -1.18 -2.95 11.52
CA GLY A 158 -2.06 -4.11 11.50
C GLY A 158 -1.54 -5.20 10.57
N MET A 159 -2.10 -6.40 10.73
CA MET A 159 -1.88 -7.47 9.76
C MET A 159 -2.84 -7.29 8.59
N ALA A 160 -2.29 -7.19 7.39
CA ALA A 160 -3.08 -7.00 6.18
C ALA A 160 -2.43 -7.76 5.02
N PRO A 161 -3.20 -8.24 4.04
CA PRO A 161 -2.64 -8.57 2.74
C PRO A 161 -2.05 -7.33 2.06
N ILE A 162 -1.12 -7.54 1.13
CA ILE A 162 -0.45 -6.47 0.39
C ILE A 162 -1.46 -5.56 -0.31
N TRP A 163 -2.49 -6.11 -0.94
CA TRP A 163 -3.52 -5.31 -1.63
C TRP A 163 -4.27 -4.37 -0.68
N LEU A 164 -4.56 -4.78 0.56
CA LEU A 164 -5.24 -3.93 1.54
C LEU A 164 -4.31 -2.82 2.02
N GLY A 165 -3.07 -3.17 2.36
CA GLY A 165 -2.06 -2.18 2.73
C GLY A 165 -1.75 -1.19 1.60
N ALA A 166 -1.84 -1.63 0.34
CA ALA A 166 -1.67 -0.77 -0.84
C ALA A 166 -2.87 0.14 -1.06
N ARG A 167 -4.11 -0.35 -0.89
CA ARG A 167 -5.32 0.49 -0.94
C ARG A 167 -5.29 1.58 0.12
N ILE A 168 -4.93 1.24 1.36
CA ILE A 168 -4.81 2.22 2.45
C ILE A 168 -3.78 3.29 2.10
N ALA A 169 -2.62 2.90 1.57
CA ALA A 169 -1.62 3.87 1.13
C ALA A 169 -2.11 4.75 -0.02
N ALA A 170 -2.75 4.17 -1.05
CA ALA A 170 -3.27 4.92 -2.19
C ALA A 170 -4.28 6.00 -1.75
N VAL A 171 -5.10 5.70 -0.75
CA VAL A 171 -6.10 6.64 -0.21
C VAL A 171 -5.47 7.66 0.75
N LEU A 172 -4.57 7.23 1.64
CA LEU A 172 -4.16 8.03 2.80
C LEU A 172 -2.79 8.69 2.68
N SER A 173 -1.88 8.15 1.86
CA SER A 173 -0.47 8.59 1.90
C SER A 173 -0.32 10.07 1.55
N ASN A 174 -1.21 10.61 0.71
CA ASN A 174 -1.18 11.98 0.19
C ASN A 174 -2.01 12.98 1.00
N ILE A 175 -2.59 12.55 2.12
CA ILE A 175 -3.49 13.39 2.91
C ILE A 175 -2.75 14.04 4.08
N SER A 176 -1.98 13.26 4.83
CA SER A 176 -1.28 13.73 6.02
C SER A 176 0.10 14.31 5.71
N CYS A 177 0.63 15.09 6.65
CA CYS A 177 1.96 15.68 6.59
C CYS A 177 3.08 14.66 6.29
N TRP A 178 2.93 13.42 6.75
CA TRP A 178 3.65 12.24 6.27
C TRP A 178 2.91 10.94 6.60
N TYR A 179 3.33 9.85 5.95
CA TYR A 179 2.77 8.52 6.09
C TYR A 179 3.87 7.50 6.32
N ALA A 180 3.64 6.59 7.27
CA ALA A 180 4.58 5.54 7.63
C ALA A 180 3.87 4.21 7.89
N VAL A 181 4.67 3.15 7.96
CA VAL A 181 4.21 1.77 8.06
C VAL A 181 4.94 1.12 9.22
N TYR A 182 4.18 0.68 10.22
CA TYR A 182 4.75 -0.03 11.35
C TYR A 182 5.24 -1.42 10.93
N ASP A 183 6.50 -1.73 11.25
CA ASP A 183 7.08 -3.05 11.03
C ASP A 183 7.59 -3.61 12.38
N PRO A 184 6.93 -4.65 12.94
CA PRO A 184 7.31 -5.21 14.24
C PRO A 184 8.71 -5.82 14.23
N ARG A 185 9.24 -6.22 13.07
CA ARG A 185 10.61 -6.76 12.95
C ARG A 185 11.68 -5.67 13.13
N ILE A 186 11.30 -4.42 12.87
CA ILE A 186 12.15 -3.23 13.00
C ILE A 186 11.90 -2.53 14.34
N GLY A 187 10.71 -2.71 14.92
CA GLY A 187 10.29 -2.07 16.17
C GLY A 187 9.94 -0.59 15.99
N GLY A 188 9.45 -0.20 14.81
CA GLY A 188 9.11 1.19 14.50
C GLY A 188 8.36 1.35 13.18
N ALA A 189 7.91 2.57 12.91
CA ALA A 189 7.24 2.95 11.69
C ALA A 189 8.23 3.48 10.65
N VAL A 190 8.28 2.84 9.49
CA VAL A 190 9.10 3.24 8.35
C VAL A 190 8.36 4.31 7.56
N VAL A 191 8.97 5.49 7.40
CA VAL A 191 8.37 6.60 6.63
C VAL A 191 8.46 6.29 5.13
N THR A 192 7.30 6.28 4.46
CA THR A 192 7.20 5.92 3.03
C THR A 192 6.73 7.07 2.14
N ALA A 193 6.11 8.10 2.71
CA ALA A 193 5.70 9.32 2.01
C ALA A 193 5.83 10.54 2.93
N ARG A 194 6.17 11.70 2.37
CA ARG A 194 6.25 12.98 3.09
C ARG A 194 5.72 14.14 2.25
N HIS A 195 4.95 15.03 2.88
CA HIS A 195 4.36 16.21 2.26
C HIS A 195 4.74 17.53 2.96
N SER A 196 5.51 17.44 4.05
CA SER A 196 6.04 18.58 4.79
C SER A 196 7.58 18.60 4.81
N PRO A 197 8.23 19.78 4.75
CA PRO A 197 9.67 19.94 5.00
C PRO A 197 10.11 19.44 6.39
N GLU A 198 9.25 19.59 7.40
CA GLU A 198 9.49 19.20 8.79
C GLU A 198 9.30 17.69 9.04
N ALA A 199 8.73 16.97 8.07
CA ALA A 199 8.56 15.53 8.16
C ALA A 199 9.91 14.79 8.13
N PRO A 200 10.04 13.64 8.82
CA PRO A 200 11.22 12.79 8.68
C PRO A 200 11.43 12.36 7.23
N ASN A 201 12.68 12.05 6.88
CA ASN A 201 13.01 11.61 5.54
C ASN A 201 12.39 10.24 5.24
N ILE A 202 12.04 10.00 3.98
CA ILE A 202 11.65 8.66 3.49
C ILE A 202 12.74 7.65 3.89
N GLY A 203 12.33 6.48 4.37
CA GLY A 203 13.24 5.45 4.88
C GLY A 203 13.69 5.66 6.33
N SER A 204 13.30 6.75 6.99
CA SER A 204 13.54 6.92 8.43
C SER A 204 12.62 5.99 9.23
N VAL A 205 13.10 5.55 10.39
CA VAL A 205 12.33 4.73 11.33
C VAL A 205 11.94 5.59 12.54
N VAL A 206 10.64 5.79 12.73
CA VAL A 206 10.08 6.47 13.89
C VAL A 206 9.70 5.40 14.91
N ARG A 207 10.36 5.41 16.08
CA ARG A 207 9.99 4.51 17.18
C ARG A 207 8.73 5.02 17.84
N LEU A 208 7.78 4.12 18.05
CA LEU A 208 6.53 4.42 18.71
C LEU A 208 6.45 3.60 19.98
N GLU A 209 6.15 4.24 21.11
CA GLU A 209 5.74 3.53 22.32
C GLU A 209 4.25 3.19 22.20
N LEU A 210 3.92 2.23 21.33
CA LEU A 210 2.56 1.74 21.18
C LEU A 210 2.26 0.75 22.32
N LYS A 211 1.65 1.23 23.39
CA LYS A 211 0.92 0.36 24.34
C LYS A 211 -0.47 0.10 23.78
N ILE A 212 -0.56 -0.67 22.70
CA ILE A 212 -1.85 -1.16 22.19
C ILE A 212 -2.15 -2.43 22.99
N VAL A 213 -3.15 -2.33 23.88
CA VAL A 213 -3.66 -3.41 24.74
C VAL A 213 -4.52 -4.36 23.90
#